data_AF-A0A6J5J333-F1
#
_entry.id   AF-A0A6J5J333-F1
#
_cell.length_a   1.000
_cell.length_b   1.000
_cell.length_c   1.000
_cell.angle_alpha   90.00
_cell.angle_beta   90.00
_cell.angle_gamma   90.00
#
_symmetry.space_group_name_H-M   'P 1'
#
loop_
_entity.id
_entity.type
_entity.pdbx_description
1 polymer ?
#
loop_
_entity_poly.entity_id
_entity_poly.type
_entity_poly.pdbx_seq_one_letter_code
_entity_poly.pdbx_strand_id
1 'polypeptide(L)'
;MQATHFSDAELADLRAHGIVLFADRVIFDAQPPMPADQIAAVQARCHGDLPPALLDLWRTTAGGSLDYDLTLEMNGHVEGISWGELFYNGSDSYRDLEGWIDHELELAEEAAEEDSRAWSGRLDVLPFGGFEYCDRMYIVTEPDAKDCGHVLAWKQGLPPAWRGAMHEDGLATVASDLYAAFGALQLHADPLEPGQSGTGITFLEYVDERRMEHGLSAPLADKLIAFFCQAVTDWRTPLAAGTLAAQPALARQALRDAIDHDDTALTMQLAPLVANLGTALAGSSIPTDYALRREKFAAATALLESGAPVAPDSLESASGNVPAALMRALLDAGAQPDADAMARCVAGGGADSARLIGAALAAQGVDAAAAYRTASATLLRKFTADIAEVRKGKLSHYLGLDGLEAHAERLRTFVL
;
A
#
# COMPACT_ATOMS: atom_id res chain seq x y z
N MET A 1 8.05 -22.19 -21.42
CA MET A 1 9.00 -21.10 -21.13
C MET A 1 9.29 -20.36 -22.43
N GLN A 2 8.68 -19.20 -22.62
CA GLN A 2 9.18 -18.25 -23.63
C GLN A 2 10.59 -17.80 -23.21
N ALA A 3 11.45 -17.50 -24.19
CA ALA A 3 12.79 -17.04 -23.91
C ALA A 3 12.73 -15.66 -23.23
N THR A 4 13.14 -15.60 -21.96
CA THR A 4 13.15 -14.37 -21.14
C THR A 4 14.40 -13.53 -21.35
N HIS A 5 15.33 -13.99 -22.19
CA HIS A 5 16.56 -13.30 -22.53
C HIS A 5 16.34 -12.39 -23.73
N PHE A 6 16.67 -11.10 -23.60
CA PHE A 6 16.67 -10.12 -24.68
C PHE A 6 18.03 -10.09 -25.37
N SER A 7 18.03 -10.04 -26.69
CA SER A 7 19.24 -9.76 -27.48
C SER A 7 19.61 -8.29 -27.39
N ASP A 8 20.87 -7.95 -27.69
CA ASP A 8 21.34 -6.55 -27.71
C ASP A 8 20.50 -5.66 -28.64
N ALA A 9 20.00 -6.22 -29.76
CA ALA A 9 19.13 -5.50 -30.67
C ALA A 9 17.75 -5.21 -30.06
N GLU A 10 17.17 -6.17 -29.34
CA GLU A 10 15.90 -5.97 -28.63
C GLU A 10 16.07 -4.98 -27.47
N LEU A 11 17.19 -5.03 -26.74
CA LEU A 11 17.49 -4.06 -25.67
C LEU A 11 17.67 -2.65 -26.23
N ALA A 12 18.32 -2.50 -27.38
CA ALA A 12 18.45 -1.21 -28.06
C ALA A 12 17.09 -0.69 -28.55
N ASP A 13 16.22 -1.57 -29.04
CA ASP A 13 14.85 -1.22 -29.47
C ASP A 13 14.01 -0.78 -28.27
N LEU A 14 14.00 -1.53 -27.17
CA LEU A 14 13.36 -1.14 -25.91
C LEU A 14 13.86 0.22 -25.41
N ARG A 15 15.18 0.47 -25.46
CA ARG A 15 15.76 1.76 -25.06
C ARG A 15 15.24 2.91 -25.92
N ALA A 16 15.05 2.71 -27.23
CA ALA A 16 14.47 3.71 -28.12
C ALA A 16 13.01 4.05 -27.77
N HIS A 17 12.31 3.13 -27.09
CA HIS A 17 10.96 3.31 -26.56
C HIS A 17 10.92 3.80 -25.10
N GLY A 18 12.06 4.19 -24.51
CA GLY A 18 12.13 4.63 -23.13
C GLY A 18 12.00 3.50 -22.12
N ILE A 19 12.45 2.29 -22.46
CA ILE A 19 12.34 1.11 -21.59
C ILE A 19 13.74 0.55 -21.35
N VAL A 20 14.08 0.33 -20.08
CA VAL A 20 15.32 -0.36 -19.69
C VAL A 20 15.04 -1.46 -18.69
N LEU A 21 15.93 -2.45 -18.66
CA LEU A 21 15.90 -3.53 -17.69
C LEU A 21 17.04 -3.34 -16.71
N PHE A 22 16.74 -3.36 -15.42
CA PHE A 22 17.73 -3.27 -14.34
C PHE A 22 17.34 -4.22 -13.22
N ALA A 23 18.28 -5.07 -12.78
CA ALA A 23 18.08 -6.03 -11.69
C ALA A 23 16.79 -6.86 -11.82
N ASP A 24 16.56 -7.42 -13.01
CA ASP A 24 15.36 -8.21 -13.36
C ASP A 24 14.02 -7.45 -13.21
N ARG A 25 14.04 -6.12 -13.30
CA ARG A 25 12.85 -5.26 -13.29
C ARG A 25 12.84 -4.35 -14.50
N VAL A 26 11.62 -3.96 -14.91
CA VAL A 26 11.37 -3.03 -16.00
C VAL A 26 11.31 -1.62 -15.42
N ILE A 27 12.07 -0.71 -16.02
CA ILE A 27 11.92 0.74 -15.82
C ILE A 27 11.41 1.28 -17.15
N PHE A 28 10.24 1.91 -17.13
CA PHE A 28 9.65 2.57 -18.30
C PHE A 28 9.71 4.09 -18.13
N ASP A 29 9.47 4.83 -19.20
CA ASP A 29 9.77 6.27 -19.24
C ASP A 29 11.21 6.60 -18.80
N ALA A 30 12.11 5.69 -19.16
CA ALA A 30 13.50 5.71 -18.75
C ALA A 30 14.23 6.90 -19.37
N GLN A 31 14.89 7.68 -18.54
CA GLN A 31 15.66 8.84 -18.96
C GLN A 31 17.03 8.43 -19.56
N PRO A 32 17.70 9.32 -20.31
CA PRO A 32 19.09 9.11 -20.70
C PRO A 32 19.99 8.81 -19.48
N PRO A 33 21.14 8.15 -19.67
CA PRO A 33 22.08 7.93 -18.58
C PRO A 33 22.56 9.25 -17.97
N MET A 34 22.79 9.27 -16.67
CA MET A 34 23.30 10.47 -16.00
C MET A 34 24.74 10.76 -16.44
N PRO A 35 25.03 11.99 -16.91
CA PRO A 35 26.39 12.42 -17.23
C PRO A 35 27.34 12.35 -16.03
N ALA A 36 28.63 12.07 -16.29
CA ALA A 36 29.62 11.89 -15.23
C ALA A 36 29.86 13.14 -14.36
N ASP A 37 29.68 14.34 -14.93
CA ASP A 37 29.75 15.61 -14.21
C ASP A 37 28.57 15.81 -13.27
N GLN A 38 27.37 15.37 -13.64
CA GLN A 38 26.19 15.37 -12.75
C GLN A 38 26.36 14.36 -11.62
N ILE A 39 26.84 13.15 -11.90
CA ILE A 39 27.17 12.15 -10.87
C ILE A 39 28.18 12.72 -9.87
N ALA A 40 29.23 13.38 -10.36
CA ALA A 40 30.25 14.01 -9.51
C ALA A 40 29.67 15.15 -8.66
N ALA A 41 28.73 15.93 -9.20
CA ALA A 41 28.03 16.97 -8.46
C ALA A 41 27.19 16.39 -7.32
N VAL A 42 26.45 15.30 -7.57
CA VAL A 42 25.68 14.62 -6.51
C VAL A 42 26.60 14.01 -5.45
N GLN A 43 27.69 13.34 -5.86
CA GLN A 43 28.66 12.77 -4.91
C GLN A 43 29.26 13.85 -4.00
N ALA A 44 29.49 15.07 -4.52
CA ALA A 44 30.02 16.17 -3.72
C ALA A 44 29.07 16.63 -2.59
N ARG A 45 27.78 16.29 -2.67
CA ARG A 45 26.75 16.55 -1.64
C ARG A 45 26.64 15.43 -0.62
N CYS A 46 27.22 14.25 -0.89
CA CYS A 46 27.20 13.09 -0.01
C CYS A 46 28.43 13.10 0.91
N HIS A 47 28.28 12.56 2.12
CA HIS A 47 29.41 12.45 3.05
C HIS A 47 30.47 11.46 2.53
N GLY A 48 30.03 10.32 2.00
CA GLY A 48 30.86 9.31 1.36
C GLY A 48 30.71 9.18 -0.15
N ASP A 49 31.43 8.19 -0.68
CA ASP A 49 31.36 7.83 -2.10
C ASP A 49 30.00 7.21 -2.44
N LEU A 50 29.55 7.43 -3.67
CA LEU A 50 28.30 6.83 -4.14
C LEU A 50 28.46 5.31 -4.28
N PRO A 51 27.51 4.51 -3.76
CA PRO A 51 27.58 3.05 -3.87
C PRO A 51 27.61 2.58 -5.33
N PRO A 52 28.40 1.53 -5.66
CA PRO A 52 28.54 1.05 -7.05
C PRO A 52 27.23 0.72 -7.75
N ALA A 53 26.26 0.14 -7.01
CA ALA A 53 24.97 -0.24 -7.58
C ALA A 53 24.15 0.97 -8.04
N LEU A 54 24.22 2.11 -7.35
CA LEU A 54 23.58 3.36 -7.77
C LEU A 54 24.28 3.94 -9.01
N LEU A 55 25.60 3.90 -9.06
CA LEU A 55 26.36 4.33 -10.23
C LEU A 55 25.99 3.51 -11.48
N ASP A 56 25.79 2.20 -11.32
CA ASP A 56 25.37 1.33 -12.41
C ASP A 56 23.94 1.63 -12.86
N LEU A 57 23.01 1.87 -11.93
CA LEU A 57 21.67 2.35 -12.27
C LEU A 57 21.75 3.63 -13.11
N TRP A 58 22.47 4.65 -12.64
CA TRP A 58 22.57 5.94 -13.34
C TRP A 58 23.29 5.88 -14.69
N ARG A 59 24.22 4.94 -14.86
CA ARG A 59 24.83 4.64 -16.17
C ARG A 59 23.84 3.97 -17.13
N THR A 60 22.82 3.30 -16.61
CA THR A 60 21.73 2.73 -17.40
C THR A 60 20.63 3.77 -17.66
N THR A 61 20.17 4.49 -16.64
CA THR A 61 19.10 5.49 -16.70
C THR A 61 19.19 6.47 -15.52
N ALA A 62 19.09 7.78 -15.78
CA ALA A 62 19.10 8.78 -14.71
C ALA A 62 17.81 8.76 -13.87
N GLY A 63 16.69 8.36 -14.47
CA GLY A 63 15.37 8.32 -13.86
C GLY A 63 14.42 7.41 -14.63
N GLY A 64 13.14 7.47 -14.29
CA GLY A 64 12.08 6.70 -14.94
C GLY A 64 11.03 6.22 -13.93
N SER A 65 10.07 5.48 -14.45
CA SER A 65 8.90 5.00 -13.72
C SER A 65 9.00 3.51 -13.41
N LEU A 66 8.40 3.14 -12.28
CA LEU A 66 8.27 1.79 -11.76
C LEU A 66 6.78 1.54 -11.46
N ASP A 67 6.30 0.34 -11.73
CA ASP A 67 4.91 -0.04 -11.48
C ASP A 67 4.89 -1.40 -10.79
N TYR A 68 5.41 -1.44 -9.57
CA TYR A 68 5.57 -2.63 -8.75
C TYR A 68 5.12 -2.38 -7.32
N ASP A 69 4.75 -3.46 -6.64
CA ASP A 69 4.44 -3.46 -5.23
C ASP A 69 5.72 -3.58 -4.41
N LEU A 70 5.82 -2.78 -3.35
CA LEU A 70 6.80 -2.93 -2.29
C LEU A 70 6.07 -2.89 -0.94
N THR A 71 6.20 -3.94 -0.14
CA THR A 71 5.61 -4.01 1.20
C THR A 71 6.69 -4.24 2.25
N LEU A 72 6.69 -3.41 3.29
CA LEU A 72 7.68 -3.46 4.36
C LEU A 72 7.01 -3.48 5.73
N GLU A 73 7.70 -4.09 6.70
CA GLU A 73 7.34 -3.95 8.10
C GLU A 73 8.02 -2.70 8.68
N MET A 74 7.22 -1.77 9.23
CA MET A 74 7.73 -0.55 9.87
C MET A 74 6.85 -0.16 11.05
N ASN A 75 7.46 0.16 12.19
CA ASN A 75 6.74 0.57 13.40
C ASN A 75 5.58 -0.39 13.80
N GLY A 76 5.74 -1.70 13.59
CA GLY A 76 4.70 -2.71 13.86
C GLY A 76 3.57 -2.78 12.83
N HIS A 77 3.65 -2.04 11.73
CA HIS A 77 2.71 -2.01 10.62
C HIS A 77 3.27 -2.76 9.40
N VAL A 78 2.39 -3.22 8.53
CA VAL A 78 2.73 -3.78 7.21
C VAL A 78 2.32 -2.76 6.14
N GLU A 79 3.26 -1.93 5.71
CA GLU A 79 3.00 -0.76 4.87
C GLU A 79 3.39 -1.01 3.41
N GLY A 80 2.53 -0.53 2.50
CA GLY A 80 2.87 -0.43 1.09
C GLY A 80 3.68 0.84 0.84
N ILE A 81 4.81 0.71 0.16
CA ILE A 81 5.66 1.83 -0.23
C ILE A 81 5.46 2.11 -1.70
N SER A 82 5.04 3.33 -2.02
CA SER A 82 4.96 3.79 -3.40
C SER A 82 6.35 4.21 -3.87
N TRP A 83 7.06 3.28 -4.49
CA TRP A 83 8.30 3.55 -5.21
C TRP A 83 8.02 3.58 -6.71
N GLY A 84 7.28 4.60 -7.14
CA GLY A 84 6.82 4.75 -8.52
C GLY A 84 7.78 5.54 -9.42
N GLU A 85 8.67 6.34 -8.83
CA GLU A 85 9.60 7.21 -9.56
C GLU A 85 11.05 6.97 -9.11
N LEU A 86 11.97 7.00 -10.07
CA LEU A 86 13.40 7.23 -9.85
C LEU A 86 13.69 8.71 -10.09
N PHE A 87 14.13 9.43 -9.07
CA PHE A 87 14.33 10.87 -9.14
C PHE A 87 15.47 11.22 -10.11
N TYR A 88 15.21 12.19 -10.98
CA TYR A 88 16.19 12.71 -11.93
C TYR A 88 16.07 14.23 -12.06
N ASN A 89 17.13 14.88 -12.52
CA ASN A 89 17.16 16.34 -12.71
C ASN A 89 16.21 16.78 -13.83
N GLY A 90 15.39 17.80 -13.57
CA GLY A 90 14.39 18.27 -14.52
C GLY A 90 13.14 17.40 -14.62
N SER A 91 12.86 16.56 -13.62
CA SER A 91 11.54 15.93 -13.46
C SER A 91 10.48 17.00 -13.22
N ASP A 92 9.29 16.83 -13.83
CA ASP A 92 8.12 17.67 -13.61
C ASP A 92 7.29 17.21 -12.40
N SER A 93 7.78 16.25 -11.62
CA SER A 93 7.16 15.76 -10.40
C SER A 93 7.26 16.79 -9.26
N TYR A 94 6.94 16.39 -8.02
CA TYR A 94 6.89 17.32 -6.88
C TYR A 94 8.21 18.06 -6.65
N ARG A 95 9.33 17.32 -6.75
CA ARG A 95 10.71 17.83 -6.77
C ARG A 95 11.53 16.92 -7.66
N ASP A 96 12.44 17.51 -8.42
CA ASP A 96 13.46 16.76 -9.14
C ASP A 96 14.57 16.28 -8.18
N LEU A 97 15.56 15.54 -8.67
CA LEU A 97 16.63 14.99 -7.82
C LEU A 97 17.40 16.08 -7.06
N GLU A 98 17.76 17.18 -7.72
CA GLU A 98 18.42 18.32 -7.07
C GLU A 98 17.52 18.96 -6.00
N GLY A 99 16.24 19.17 -6.30
CA GLY A 99 15.27 19.71 -5.37
C GLY A 99 15.04 18.83 -4.14
N TRP A 100 15.14 17.51 -4.27
CA TRP A 100 15.14 16.58 -3.13
C TRP A 100 16.43 16.63 -2.33
N ILE A 101 17.60 16.64 -2.99
CA ILE A 101 18.89 16.76 -2.30
C ILE A 101 18.96 18.05 -1.47
N ASP A 102 18.51 19.17 -2.04
CA ASP A 102 18.48 20.45 -1.32
C ASP A 102 17.52 20.40 -0.13
N HIS A 103 16.35 19.78 -0.30
CA HIS A 103 15.40 19.58 0.79
C HIS A 103 15.99 18.72 1.93
N GLU A 104 16.66 17.61 1.63
CA GLU A 104 17.26 16.78 2.68
C GLU A 104 18.43 17.49 3.39
N LEU A 105 19.16 18.36 2.68
CA LEU A 105 20.22 19.14 3.28
C LEU A 105 19.66 20.17 4.26
N GLU A 106 18.57 20.85 3.91
CA GLU A 106 17.86 21.75 4.83
C GLU A 106 17.40 20.98 6.09
N LEU A 107 16.76 19.81 5.92
CA LEU A 107 16.32 18.98 7.05
C LEU A 107 17.50 18.49 7.91
N ALA A 108 18.62 18.10 7.30
CA ALA A 108 19.81 17.66 8.01
C ALA A 108 20.46 18.79 8.82
N GLU A 109 20.43 20.03 8.30
CA GLU A 109 20.87 21.23 9.00
C GLU A 109 19.99 21.52 10.21
N GLU A 110 18.67 21.58 10.00
CA GLU A 110 17.68 21.83 11.07
C GLU A 110 17.82 20.80 12.20
N ALA A 111 17.88 19.51 11.87
CA ALA A 111 18.09 18.45 12.86
C ALA A 111 19.45 18.60 13.59
N ALA A 112 20.50 19.07 12.89
CA ALA A 112 21.78 19.30 13.53
C ALA A 112 21.77 20.47 14.52
N GLU A 113 21.09 21.55 14.17
CA GLU A 113 20.89 22.71 15.03
C GLU A 113 20.06 22.35 16.26
N GLU A 114 18.96 21.63 16.08
CA GLU A 114 18.09 21.14 17.18
C GLU A 114 18.86 20.24 18.15
N ASP A 115 19.67 19.32 17.64
CA ASP A 115 20.50 18.40 18.45
C ASP A 115 21.80 19.03 18.96
N SER A 116 22.09 20.30 18.62
CA SER A 116 23.35 20.98 18.94
C SER A 116 24.60 20.19 18.51
N ARG A 117 24.52 19.48 17.38
CA ARG A 117 25.63 18.70 16.80
C ARG A 117 26.32 19.49 15.69
N ALA A 118 27.63 19.32 15.56
CA ALA A 118 28.35 19.85 14.40
C ALA A 118 27.97 19.02 13.15
N TRP A 119 27.59 19.68 12.07
CA TRP A 119 27.22 19.04 10.81
C TRP A 119 28.22 19.36 9.70
N SER A 120 28.45 18.38 8.83
CA SER A 120 29.45 18.42 7.75
C SER A 120 28.97 19.21 6.52
N GLY A 121 27.70 19.60 6.46
CA GLY A 121 27.07 20.19 5.27
C GLY A 121 26.83 19.17 4.15
N ARG A 122 26.80 17.87 4.48
CA ARG A 122 26.67 16.75 3.54
C ARG A 122 25.62 15.76 4.04
N LEU A 123 25.08 15.01 3.09
CA LEU A 123 24.08 13.97 3.34
C LEU A 123 24.73 12.64 3.73
N ASP A 124 24.20 12.03 4.79
CA ASP A 124 24.54 10.67 5.22
C ASP A 124 23.66 9.61 4.49
N VAL A 125 22.53 10.06 3.94
CA VAL A 125 21.60 9.28 3.11
C VAL A 125 21.17 10.10 1.89
N LEU A 126 21.23 9.52 0.70
CA LEU A 126 20.91 10.20 -0.55
C LEU A 126 19.53 9.76 -1.06
N PRO A 127 18.57 10.69 -1.28
CA PRO A 127 17.30 10.37 -1.93
C PRO A 127 17.53 10.04 -3.40
N PHE A 128 16.84 9.00 -3.91
CA PHE A 128 16.99 8.60 -5.31
C PHE A 128 15.69 8.10 -5.97
N GLY A 129 14.59 8.00 -5.22
CA GLY A 129 13.29 7.62 -5.75
C GLY A 129 12.19 7.72 -4.69
N GLY A 130 10.95 7.44 -5.09
CA GLY A 130 9.80 7.53 -4.20
C GLY A 130 8.52 7.85 -4.96
N PHE A 131 7.58 8.51 -4.27
CA PHE A 131 6.35 9.02 -4.86
C PHE A 131 5.87 10.26 -4.09
N GLU A 132 5.74 11.37 -4.82
CA GLU A 132 5.37 12.67 -4.27
C GLU A 132 6.15 13.01 -2.99
N TYR A 133 5.48 13.51 -1.95
CA TYR A 133 6.09 13.89 -0.68
C TYR A 133 5.90 12.84 0.44
N CYS A 134 5.17 11.76 0.17
CA CYS A 134 4.73 10.81 1.21
C CYS A 134 5.63 9.57 1.35
N ASP A 135 6.28 9.14 0.27
CA ASP A 135 7.16 7.96 0.26
C ASP A 135 8.51 8.33 -0.38
N ARG A 136 9.61 7.98 0.27
CA ARG A 136 10.98 8.27 -0.21
C ARG A 136 11.89 7.06 -0.07
N MET A 137 12.73 6.85 -1.07
CA MET A 137 13.77 5.84 -1.12
C MET A 137 15.13 6.50 -1.00
N TYR A 138 15.94 5.99 -0.07
CA TYR A 138 17.28 6.47 0.18
C TYR A 138 18.31 5.38 0.02
N ILE A 139 19.53 5.78 -0.32
CA ILE A 139 20.70 4.93 -0.18
C ILE A 139 21.65 5.53 0.86
N VAL A 140 22.16 4.71 1.76
CA VAL A 140 23.11 5.17 2.80
C VAL A 140 24.46 5.46 2.15
N THR A 141 24.98 6.66 2.35
CA THR A 141 26.26 7.13 1.80
C THR A 141 27.29 7.45 2.89
N GLU A 142 26.92 7.37 4.17
CA GLU A 142 27.84 7.52 5.31
C GLU A 142 28.96 6.46 5.27
N PRO A 143 30.25 6.84 5.11
CA PRO A 143 31.36 5.89 4.93
C PRO A 143 31.55 4.92 6.10
N ASP A 144 31.37 5.40 7.33
CA ASP A 144 31.65 4.63 8.55
C ASP A 144 30.41 3.89 9.07
N ALA A 145 29.26 4.05 8.40
CA ALA A 145 28.04 3.36 8.75
C ALA A 145 28.11 1.88 8.35
N LYS A 146 27.64 1.00 9.23
CA LYS A 146 27.65 -0.46 8.99
C LYS A 146 26.74 -0.86 7.83
N ASP A 147 25.77 -0.02 7.54
CA ASP A 147 24.74 -0.11 6.53
C ASP A 147 25.02 0.80 5.33
N CYS A 148 26.25 1.29 5.14
CA CYS A 148 26.65 1.99 3.92
C CYS A 148 26.27 1.17 2.67
N GLY A 149 25.57 1.81 1.72
CA GLY A 149 25.04 1.19 0.52
C GLY A 149 23.67 0.50 0.68
N HIS A 150 23.14 0.37 1.89
CA HIS A 150 21.80 -0.16 2.11
C HIS A 150 20.75 0.79 1.54
N VAL A 151 19.65 0.21 1.07
CA VAL A 151 18.48 0.97 0.61
C VAL A 151 17.47 1.04 1.73
N LEU A 152 17.02 2.25 2.04
CA LEU A 152 16.02 2.55 3.04
C LEU A 152 14.75 3.09 2.36
N ALA A 153 13.60 2.81 2.96
CA ALA A 153 12.33 3.43 2.61
C ALA A 153 11.82 4.21 3.82
N TRP A 154 11.46 5.46 3.58
CA TRP A 154 10.73 6.30 4.51
C TRP A 154 9.30 6.49 4.03
N LYS A 155 8.37 6.50 4.99
CA LYS A 155 6.95 6.75 4.75
C LYS A 155 6.42 7.75 5.76
N GLN A 156 5.70 8.75 5.27
CA GLN A 156 5.06 9.75 6.10
C GLN A 156 3.94 9.15 6.95
N GLY A 157 3.86 9.55 8.21
CA GLY A 157 2.72 9.27 9.07
C GLY A 157 1.45 9.97 8.58
N LEU A 158 0.34 9.24 8.47
CA LEU A 158 -0.96 9.80 8.09
C LEU A 158 -1.76 10.29 9.31
N PRO A 159 -2.68 11.25 9.14
CA PRO A 159 -3.51 11.74 10.24
C PRO A 159 -4.30 10.62 10.94
N PRO A 160 -4.59 10.73 12.26
CA PRO A 160 -5.32 9.72 13.03
C PRO A 160 -6.69 9.29 12.48
N ALA A 161 -7.29 10.09 11.60
CA ALA A 161 -8.53 9.75 10.91
C ALA A 161 -8.39 8.55 9.93
N TRP A 162 -7.17 8.26 9.48
CA TRP A 162 -6.86 7.16 8.56
C TRP A 162 -6.60 5.89 9.36
N ARG A 163 -7.68 5.25 9.83
CA ARG A 163 -7.54 4.13 10.76
C ARG A 163 -6.61 3.06 10.21
N GLY A 164 -5.70 2.61 11.07
CA GLY A 164 -4.73 1.57 10.80
C GLY A 164 -3.68 1.90 9.76
N ALA A 165 -3.61 3.14 9.28
CA ALA A 165 -2.37 3.66 8.74
C ALA A 165 -1.40 3.96 9.89
N MET A 166 -0.12 3.94 9.57
CA MET A 166 0.91 4.50 10.44
C MET A 166 0.67 6.01 10.65
N HIS A 167 0.79 6.50 11.89
CA HIS A 167 0.51 7.90 12.25
C HIS A 167 1.76 8.74 12.59
N GLU A 168 2.89 8.08 12.68
CA GLU A 168 4.21 8.68 12.81
C GLU A 168 5.03 8.26 11.59
N ASP A 169 6.07 9.02 11.27
CA ASP A 169 6.94 8.66 10.18
C ASP A 169 7.64 7.30 10.46
N GLY A 170 7.77 6.51 9.42
CA GLY A 170 8.43 5.21 9.47
C GLY A 170 9.67 5.20 8.59
N LEU A 171 10.69 4.47 9.04
CA LEU A 171 11.90 4.19 8.26
C LEU A 171 12.20 2.69 8.38
N ALA A 172 12.41 2.03 7.26
CA ALA A 172 12.77 0.62 7.20
C ALA A 172 13.87 0.37 6.18
N THR A 173 14.74 -0.60 6.47
CA THR A 173 15.69 -1.12 5.47
C THR A 173 14.94 -2.00 4.48
N VAL A 174 15.05 -1.67 3.19
CA VAL A 174 14.49 -2.44 2.09
C VAL A 174 15.42 -3.61 1.76
N ALA A 175 16.70 -3.33 1.60
CA ALA A 175 17.73 -4.32 1.27
C ALA A 175 19.15 -3.82 1.56
N SER A 176 20.12 -4.72 1.51
CA SER A 176 21.54 -4.42 1.74
C SER A 176 22.22 -3.66 0.60
N ASP A 177 21.61 -3.65 -0.59
CA ASP A 177 22.08 -2.92 -1.76
C ASP A 177 20.92 -2.67 -2.73
N LEU A 178 21.19 -1.88 -3.77
CA LEU A 178 20.18 -1.48 -4.75
C LEU A 178 19.69 -2.63 -5.64
N TYR A 179 20.54 -3.60 -6.00
CA TYR A 179 20.09 -4.74 -6.80
C TYR A 179 19.09 -5.59 -6.02
N ALA A 180 19.39 -5.84 -4.74
CA ALA A 180 18.50 -6.56 -3.85
C ALA A 180 17.20 -5.76 -3.57
N ALA A 181 17.27 -4.42 -3.52
CA ALA A 181 16.07 -3.58 -3.38
C ALA A 181 15.14 -3.70 -4.59
N PHE A 182 15.67 -3.66 -5.82
CA PHE A 182 14.89 -3.95 -7.02
C PHE A 182 14.37 -5.40 -7.02
N GLY A 183 15.14 -6.35 -6.51
CA GLY A 183 14.70 -7.73 -6.32
C GLY A 183 13.52 -7.88 -5.34
N ALA A 184 13.32 -6.92 -4.43
CA ALA A 184 12.19 -6.89 -3.51
C ALA A 184 10.89 -6.37 -4.14
N LEU A 185 10.95 -5.68 -5.29
CA LEU A 185 9.78 -5.23 -6.04
C LEU A 185 9.03 -6.43 -6.61
N GLN A 186 7.72 -6.49 -6.43
CA GLN A 186 6.89 -7.64 -6.86
C GLN A 186 5.60 -7.18 -7.54
N LEU A 187 4.84 -8.13 -8.08
CA LEU A 187 3.45 -7.91 -8.46
C LEU A 187 2.61 -8.85 -7.60
N HIS A 188 1.75 -8.29 -6.74
CA HIS A 188 0.96 -9.11 -5.84
C HIS A 188 -0.15 -9.91 -6.54
N ALA A 189 -0.62 -9.40 -7.68
CA ALA A 189 -1.60 -10.02 -8.55
C ALA A 189 -1.10 -9.96 -10.00
N ASP A 190 -1.62 -10.83 -10.86
CA ASP A 190 -1.32 -10.77 -12.29
C ASP A 190 -2.07 -9.60 -12.94
N PRO A 191 -1.38 -8.57 -13.46
CA PRO A 191 -2.03 -7.40 -14.05
C PRO A 191 -2.78 -7.73 -15.35
N LEU A 192 -2.61 -8.93 -15.92
CA LEU A 192 -3.32 -9.40 -17.10
C LEU A 192 -4.66 -10.07 -16.77
N GLU A 193 -4.95 -10.35 -15.49
CA GLU A 193 -6.23 -10.94 -15.09
C GLU A 193 -7.39 -9.93 -15.26
N PRO A 194 -8.53 -10.35 -15.86
CA PRO A 194 -9.66 -9.45 -16.08
C PRO A 194 -10.23 -8.88 -14.78
N GLY A 195 -10.53 -7.58 -14.78
CA GLY A 195 -11.16 -6.90 -13.64
C GLY A 195 -10.19 -6.50 -12.53
N GLN A 196 -8.89 -6.77 -12.69
CA GLN A 196 -7.87 -6.20 -11.82
C GLN A 196 -7.73 -4.70 -12.10
N SER A 197 -7.68 -3.93 -11.02
CA SER A 197 -7.30 -2.53 -11.01
C SER A 197 -6.22 -2.38 -9.95
N GLY A 198 -5.00 -1.98 -10.33
CA GLY A 198 -3.90 -1.90 -9.39
C GLY A 198 -2.55 -1.76 -10.08
N THR A 199 -1.52 -2.13 -9.35
CA THR A 199 -0.12 -2.15 -9.79
C THR A 199 0.05 -2.95 -11.08
N GLY A 200 0.85 -2.42 -12.00
CA GLY A 200 1.16 -2.99 -13.31
C GLY A 200 0.31 -2.44 -14.45
N ILE A 201 -0.83 -1.80 -14.16
CA ILE A 201 -1.72 -1.26 -15.18
C ILE A 201 -1.08 -0.06 -15.92
N THR A 202 -0.41 0.84 -15.21
CA THR A 202 0.25 2.01 -15.82
C THR A 202 1.36 1.57 -16.77
N PHE A 203 2.12 0.53 -16.42
CA PHE A 203 3.10 -0.06 -17.32
C PHE A 203 2.45 -0.68 -18.58
N LEU A 204 1.33 -1.42 -18.43
CA LEU A 204 0.63 -2.00 -19.57
C LEU A 204 0.08 -0.92 -20.51
N GLU A 205 -0.48 0.15 -19.97
CA GLU A 205 -0.94 1.32 -20.73
C GLU A 205 0.22 1.97 -21.50
N TYR A 206 1.39 2.13 -20.86
CA TYR A 206 2.60 2.65 -21.50
C TYR A 206 3.04 1.77 -22.68
N VAL A 207 3.08 0.44 -22.51
CA VAL A 207 3.45 -0.49 -23.58
C VAL A 207 2.45 -0.44 -24.74
N ASP A 208 1.15 -0.34 -24.43
CA ASP A 208 0.10 -0.21 -25.43
C ASP A 208 0.25 1.08 -26.25
N GLU A 209 0.52 2.21 -25.59
CA GLU A 209 0.83 3.48 -26.28
C GLU A 209 2.05 3.31 -27.19
N ARG A 210 3.16 2.74 -26.70
CA ARG A 210 4.37 2.53 -27.52
C ARG A 210 4.12 1.63 -28.72
N ARG A 211 3.26 0.62 -28.58
CA ARG A 211 2.88 -0.28 -29.67
C ARG A 211 1.99 0.43 -30.70
N MET A 212 1.00 1.20 -30.26
CA MET A 212 0.02 1.84 -31.16
C MET A 212 0.56 3.08 -31.87
N GLU A 213 1.37 3.89 -31.16
CA GLU A 213 1.73 5.24 -31.61
C GLU A 213 3.21 5.40 -31.96
N HIS A 214 4.09 4.57 -31.39
CA HIS A 214 5.54 4.74 -31.52
C HIS A 214 6.24 3.63 -32.29
N GLY A 215 5.54 2.57 -32.67
CA GLY A 215 6.07 1.51 -33.54
C GLY A 215 6.77 0.36 -32.81
N LEU A 216 6.58 0.19 -31.50
CA LEU A 216 7.08 -0.98 -30.78
C LEU A 216 6.44 -2.25 -31.35
N SER A 217 7.27 -3.20 -31.79
CA SER A 217 6.76 -4.41 -32.43
C SER A 217 5.95 -5.28 -31.46
N ALA A 218 4.84 -5.84 -31.91
CA ALA A 218 3.99 -6.71 -31.08
C ALA A 218 4.76 -7.88 -30.43
N PRO A 219 5.66 -8.61 -31.14
CA PRO A 219 6.43 -9.68 -30.52
C PRO A 219 7.35 -9.21 -29.39
N LEU A 220 7.94 -8.00 -29.51
CA LEU A 220 8.80 -7.44 -28.47
C LEU A 220 7.98 -6.94 -27.27
N ALA A 221 6.83 -6.31 -27.52
CA ALA A 221 5.89 -5.92 -26.48
C ALA A 221 5.39 -7.14 -25.67
N ASP A 222 4.94 -8.20 -26.34
CA ASP A 222 4.48 -9.42 -25.69
C ASP A 222 5.59 -10.08 -24.85
N LYS A 223 6.83 -10.07 -25.36
CA LYS A 223 8.01 -10.57 -24.63
C LYS A 223 8.33 -9.72 -23.41
N LEU A 224 8.23 -8.39 -23.52
CA LEU A 224 8.44 -7.48 -22.41
C LEU A 224 7.37 -7.66 -21.32
N ILE A 225 6.10 -7.80 -21.70
CA ILE A 225 5.01 -8.08 -20.76
C ILE A 225 5.24 -9.42 -20.06
N ALA A 226 5.62 -10.47 -20.80
CA ALA A 226 5.96 -11.76 -20.21
C ALA A 226 7.20 -11.70 -19.30
N PHE A 227 8.13 -10.77 -19.55
CA PHE A 227 9.24 -10.48 -18.65
C PHE A 227 8.77 -9.79 -17.37
N PHE A 228 7.96 -8.73 -17.51
CA PHE A 228 7.39 -7.99 -16.39
C PHE A 228 6.57 -8.87 -15.44
N CYS A 229 5.71 -9.74 -15.98
CA CYS A 229 4.88 -10.66 -15.21
C CYS A 229 5.67 -11.75 -14.46
N GLN A 230 6.99 -11.87 -14.63
CA GLN A 230 7.80 -12.73 -13.77
C GLN A 230 7.92 -12.20 -12.33
N ALA A 231 7.62 -10.91 -12.11
CA ALA A 231 7.54 -10.33 -10.78
C ALA A 231 6.25 -10.74 -10.02
N VAL A 232 5.24 -11.24 -10.75
CA VAL A 232 4.40 -12.40 -10.42
C VAL A 232 4.65 -13.14 -9.10
N THR A 233 4.19 -12.71 -7.92
CA THR A 233 4.42 -13.54 -6.73
C THR A 233 3.60 -14.85 -6.80
N ASP A 234 4.28 -15.99 -6.93
CA ASP A 234 3.64 -17.31 -7.01
C ASP A 234 3.50 -17.97 -5.63
N TRP A 235 2.39 -17.68 -4.96
CA TRP A 235 2.01 -18.36 -3.72
C TRP A 235 1.27 -19.68 -3.95
N ARG A 236 0.72 -19.90 -5.16
CA ARG A 236 -0.09 -21.07 -5.49
C ARG A 236 0.77 -22.33 -5.59
N THR A 237 1.98 -22.24 -6.14
CA THR A 237 2.90 -23.37 -6.21
C THR A 237 3.33 -23.87 -4.81
N PRO A 238 3.81 -23.01 -3.88
CA PRO A 238 4.08 -23.44 -2.52
C PRO A 238 2.85 -23.96 -1.76
N LEU A 239 1.66 -23.42 -2.02
CA LEU A 239 0.41 -23.94 -1.45
C LEU A 239 0.13 -25.37 -1.91
N ALA A 240 0.17 -25.62 -3.22
CA ALA A 240 -0.05 -26.95 -3.79
C ALA A 240 1.01 -27.97 -3.34
N ALA A 241 2.25 -27.52 -3.13
CA ALA A 241 3.33 -28.34 -2.61
C ALA A 241 3.30 -28.53 -1.07
N GLY A 242 2.42 -27.84 -0.35
CA GLY A 242 2.35 -27.88 1.12
C GLY A 242 3.54 -27.22 1.82
N THR A 243 4.25 -26.32 1.15
CA THR A 243 5.46 -25.64 1.65
C THR A 243 5.23 -24.17 2.01
N LEU A 244 4.03 -23.64 1.75
CA LEU A 244 3.70 -22.22 1.97
C LEU A 244 3.90 -21.78 3.44
N ALA A 245 3.61 -22.63 4.41
CA ALA A 245 3.78 -22.30 5.84
C ALA A 245 5.24 -21.99 6.24
N ALA A 246 6.23 -22.48 5.48
CA ALA A 246 7.64 -22.16 5.68
C ALA A 246 8.04 -20.79 5.10
N GLN A 247 7.10 -20.08 4.46
CA GLN A 247 7.31 -18.79 3.79
C GLN A 247 6.30 -17.76 4.31
N PRO A 248 6.50 -17.18 5.52
CA PRO A 248 5.48 -16.37 6.20
C PRO A 248 5.02 -15.14 5.42
N ALA A 249 5.94 -14.42 4.76
CA ALA A 249 5.58 -13.27 3.94
C ALA A 249 4.65 -13.68 2.79
N LEU A 250 4.97 -14.79 2.13
CA LEU A 250 4.20 -15.34 1.03
C LEU A 250 2.81 -15.84 1.48
N ALA A 251 2.75 -16.51 2.64
CA ALA A 251 1.49 -16.96 3.23
C ALA A 251 0.56 -15.79 3.61
N ARG A 252 1.12 -14.69 4.15
CA ARG A 252 0.36 -13.46 4.44
C ARG A 252 -0.20 -12.83 3.17
N GLN A 253 0.61 -12.75 2.11
CA GLN A 253 0.16 -12.23 0.83
C GLN A 253 -0.97 -13.08 0.23
N ALA A 254 -0.85 -14.40 0.25
CA ALA A 254 -1.90 -15.30 -0.19
C ALA A 254 -3.21 -15.10 0.60
N LEU A 255 -3.11 -14.93 1.93
CA LEU A 255 -4.28 -14.68 2.77
C LEU A 255 -4.94 -13.34 2.44
N ARG A 256 -4.14 -12.30 2.19
CA ARG A 256 -4.65 -10.99 1.76
C ARG A 256 -5.39 -11.09 0.43
N ASP A 257 -4.83 -11.81 -0.55
CA ASP A 257 -5.49 -12.06 -1.85
C ASP A 257 -6.84 -12.77 -1.69
N ALA A 258 -6.89 -13.81 -0.86
CA ALA A 258 -8.13 -14.53 -0.55
C ALA A 258 -9.20 -13.62 0.09
N ILE A 259 -8.79 -12.74 1.01
CA ILE A 259 -9.70 -11.77 1.64
C ILE A 259 -10.18 -10.74 0.62
N ASP A 260 -9.29 -10.21 -0.22
CA ASP A 260 -9.64 -9.18 -1.20
C ASP A 260 -10.68 -9.68 -2.22
N HIS A 261 -10.66 -10.98 -2.53
CA HIS A 261 -11.66 -11.66 -3.37
C HIS A 261 -12.88 -12.19 -2.60
N ASP A 262 -12.95 -12.01 -1.28
CA ASP A 262 -13.96 -12.59 -0.39
C ASP A 262 -14.10 -14.13 -0.52
N ASP A 263 -13.01 -14.82 -0.86
CA ASP A 263 -12.97 -16.27 -1.10
C ASP A 263 -12.96 -17.03 0.24
N THR A 264 -14.12 -17.53 0.64
CA THR A 264 -14.29 -18.28 1.90
C THR A 264 -13.45 -19.55 1.93
N ALA A 265 -13.42 -20.31 0.83
CA ALA A 265 -12.76 -21.61 0.79
C ALA A 265 -11.25 -21.46 0.88
N LEU A 266 -10.70 -20.52 0.11
CA LEU A 266 -9.29 -20.21 0.14
C LEU A 266 -8.87 -19.58 1.48
N THR A 267 -9.69 -18.70 2.06
CA THR A 267 -9.43 -18.11 3.39
C THR A 267 -9.33 -19.19 4.47
N MET A 268 -10.26 -20.16 4.52
CA MET A 268 -10.19 -21.28 5.47
C MET A 268 -8.97 -22.18 5.23
N GLN A 269 -8.55 -22.35 3.98
CA GLN A 269 -7.36 -23.14 3.65
C GLN A 269 -6.06 -22.44 4.11
N LEU A 270 -5.99 -21.12 3.96
CA LEU A 270 -4.78 -20.33 4.21
C LEU A 270 -4.63 -19.90 5.67
N ALA A 271 -5.72 -19.63 6.39
CA ALA A 271 -5.67 -19.15 7.77
C ALA A 271 -4.80 -20.03 8.70
N PRO A 272 -4.87 -21.39 8.66
CA PRO A 272 -4.02 -22.25 9.47
C PRO A 272 -2.54 -22.24 9.08
N LEU A 273 -2.19 -21.74 7.88
CA LEU A 273 -0.81 -21.67 7.39
C LEU A 273 -0.11 -20.37 7.85
N VAL A 274 -0.88 -19.37 8.29
CA VAL A 274 -0.34 -18.12 8.84
C VAL A 274 -0.04 -18.32 10.32
N ALA A 275 1.24 -18.23 10.67
CA ALA A 275 1.72 -18.55 12.02
C ALA A 275 1.05 -17.75 13.14
N ASN A 276 0.63 -16.51 12.87
CA ASN A 276 -0.06 -15.67 13.84
C ASN A 276 -1.09 -14.77 13.14
N LEU A 277 -2.38 -15.10 13.28
CA LEU A 277 -3.49 -14.27 12.78
C LEU A 277 -3.72 -13.00 13.62
N GLY A 278 -2.97 -12.80 14.71
CA GLY A 278 -2.98 -11.58 15.51
C GLY A 278 -1.95 -10.53 15.09
N THR A 279 -1.10 -10.81 14.10
CA THR A 279 -0.19 -9.79 13.53
C THR A 279 -0.86 -9.03 12.40
N ALA A 280 -0.38 -7.81 12.16
CA ALA A 280 -0.83 -6.99 11.05
C ALA A 280 -0.70 -7.72 9.69
N LEU A 281 -1.73 -7.57 8.87
CA LEU A 281 -1.80 -8.00 7.48
C LEU A 281 -1.59 -6.83 6.51
N ALA A 282 -2.15 -5.67 6.84
CA ALA A 282 -1.99 -4.42 6.10
C ALA A 282 -2.21 -3.21 7.03
N GLY A 283 -1.27 -2.27 6.99
CA GLY A 283 -1.15 -1.23 8.01
C GLY A 283 -1.07 -1.86 9.39
N SER A 284 -1.90 -1.42 10.32
CA SER A 284 -2.05 -1.99 11.66
C SER A 284 -3.11 -3.12 11.73
N SER A 285 -3.83 -3.39 10.65
CA SER A 285 -5.03 -4.23 10.68
C SER A 285 -4.64 -5.71 10.71
N ILE A 286 -5.13 -6.44 11.70
CA ILE A 286 -5.12 -7.91 11.65
C ILE A 286 -6.06 -8.42 10.54
N PRO A 287 -5.96 -9.68 10.08
CA PRO A 287 -6.79 -10.21 8.99
C PRO A 287 -8.29 -9.99 9.18
N THR A 288 -8.83 -10.19 10.39
CA THR A 288 -10.26 -9.98 10.68
C THR A 288 -10.67 -8.52 10.48
N ASP A 289 -9.89 -7.57 11.01
CA ASP A 289 -10.17 -6.14 10.86
C ASP A 289 -10.03 -5.70 9.40
N TYR A 290 -9.02 -6.22 8.69
CA TYR A 290 -8.80 -5.95 7.28
C TYR A 290 -10.02 -6.38 6.44
N ALA A 291 -10.52 -7.61 6.67
CA ALA A 291 -11.71 -8.12 5.99
C ALA A 291 -12.97 -7.27 6.30
N LEU A 292 -13.16 -6.88 7.56
CA LEU A 292 -14.31 -6.04 7.97
C LEU A 292 -14.30 -4.67 7.31
N ARG A 293 -13.15 -3.98 7.27
CA ARG A 293 -13.05 -2.64 6.66
C ARG A 293 -13.29 -2.65 5.15
N ARG A 294 -12.98 -3.77 4.49
CA ARG A 294 -13.20 -3.94 3.05
C ARG A 294 -14.56 -4.57 2.71
N GLU A 295 -15.43 -4.74 3.71
CA GLU A 295 -16.76 -5.36 3.57
C GLU A 295 -16.71 -6.80 3.01
N LYS A 296 -15.62 -7.52 3.29
CA LYS A 296 -15.37 -8.92 2.88
C LYS A 296 -15.88 -9.87 3.95
N PHE A 297 -17.20 -9.91 4.09
CA PHE A 297 -17.86 -10.57 5.23
C PHE A 297 -17.76 -12.10 5.18
N ALA A 298 -17.64 -12.70 4.01
CA ALA A 298 -17.49 -14.15 3.89
C ALA A 298 -16.09 -14.58 4.37
N ALA A 299 -15.06 -13.86 3.96
CA ALA A 299 -13.69 -14.03 4.44
C ALA A 299 -13.58 -13.74 5.94
N ALA A 300 -14.21 -12.67 6.44
CA ALA A 300 -14.25 -12.37 7.89
C ALA A 300 -14.87 -13.53 8.70
N THR A 301 -15.95 -14.14 8.20
CA THR A 301 -16.56 -15.31 8.83
C THR A 301 -15.61 -16.51 8.84
N ALA A 302 -14.98 -16.82 7.71
CA ALA A 302 -13.99 -17.90 7.60
C ALA A 302 -12.79 -17.73 8.55
N LEU A 303 -12.33 -16.48 8.74
CA LEU A 303 -11.26 -16.15 9.69
C LEU A 303 -11.68 -16.46 11.14
N LEU A 304 -12.88 -16.05 11.55
CA LEU A 304 -13.40 -16.36 12.89
C LEU A 304 -13.55 -17.88 13.12
N GLU A 305 -14.07 -18.60 12.12
CA GLU A 305 -14.18 -20.06 12.16
C GLU A 305 -12.81 -20.74 12.25
N SER A 306 -11.77 -20.11 11.71
CA SER A 306 -10.37 -20.54 11.79
C SER A 306 -9.67 -20.10 13.09
N GLY A 307 -10.38 -19.45 14.02
CA GLY A 307 -9.85 -19.00 15.31
C GLY A 307 -9.01 -17.72 15.24
N ALA A 308 -9.19 -16.90 14.20
CA ALA A 308 -8.57 -15.58 14.15
C ALA A 308 -9.04 -14.72 15.34
N PRO A 309 -8.15 -13.92 15.94
CA PRO A 309 -8.53 -13.03 17.03
C PRO A 309 -9.46 -11.91 16.55
N VAL A 310 -10.23 -11.39 17.50
CA VAL A 310 -11.09 -10.22 17.33
C VAL A 310 -10.61 -9.15 18.28
N ALA A 311 -10.30 -7.97 17.75
CA ALA A 311 -9.91 -6.84 18.57
C ALA A 311 -11.15 -6.29 19.31
N PRO A 312 -11.01 -5.79 20.56
CA PRO A 312 -12.13 -5.20 21.28
C PRO A 312 -12.82 -4.07 20.51
N ASP A 313 -12.08 -3.33 19.70
CA ASP A 313 -12.54 -2.21 18.86
C ASP A 313 -12.85 -2.62 17.41
N SER A 314 -12.94 -3.91 17.08
CA SER A 314 -13.23 -4.39 15.72
C SER A 314 -14.56 -3.86 15.15
N LEU A 315 -15.55 -3.52 15.99
CA LEU A 315 -16.82 -2.95 15.51
C LEU A 315 -16.69 -1.52 14.96
N GLU A 316 -15.60 -0.81 15.28
CA GLU A 316 -15.30 0.46 14.62
C GLU A 316 -14.91 0.25 13.15
N SER A 317 -14.42 -0.95 12.79
CA SER A 317 -14.00 -1.30 11.41
C SER A 317 -15.19 -1.75 10.57
N ALA A 318 -16.30 -2.09 11.24
CA ALA A 318 -17.48 -2.64 10.60
C ALA A 318 -18.31 -1.52 9.96
N SER A 319 -18.38 -1.54 8.64
CA SER A 319 -19.28 -0.70 7.83
C SER A 319 -20.20 -1.56 6.96
N GLY A 320 -21.17 -0.93 6.31
CA GLY A 320 -22.08 -1.62 5.39
C GLY A 320 -23.09 -2.55 6.07
N ASN A 321 -23.61 -3.49 5.29
CA ASN A 321 -24.65 -4.43 5.72
C ASN A 321 -24.04 -5.71 6.30
N VAL A 322 -23.35 -5.58 7.44
CA VAL A 322 -22.73 -6.72 8.14
C VAL A 322 -23.78 -7.79 8.44
N PRO A 323 -23.62 -9.05 8.02
CA PRO A 323 -24.58 -10.11 8.31
C PRO A 323 -24.77 -10.33 9.82
N ALA A 324 -26.02 -10.53 10.26
CA ALA A 324 -26.34 -10.70 11.69
C ALA A 324 -25.63 -11.91 12.33
N ALA A 325 -25.38 -12.98 11.56
CA ALA A 325 -24.61 -14.13 12.03
C ALA A 325 -23.16 -13.75 12.34
N LEU A 326 -22.51 -13.00 11.45
CA LEU A 326 -21.16 -12.48 11.65
C LEU A 326 -21.10 -11.50 12.82
N MET A 327 -22.06 -10.57 12.93
CA MET A 327 -22.12 -9.63 14.04
C MET A 327 -22.21 -10.34 15.40
N ARG A 328 -23.04 -11.38 15.50
CA ARG A 328 -23.12 -12.20 16.71
C ARG A 328 -21.81 -12.92 17.00
N ALA A 329 -21.17 -13.52 15.99
CA ALA A 329 -19.87 -14.17 16.16
C ALA A 329 -18.79 -13.19 16.65
N LEU A 330 -18.77 -11.95 16.16
CA LEU A 330 -17.84 -10.91 16.63
C LEU A 330 -18.07 -10.55 18.10
N LEU A 331 -19.33 -10.34 18.49
CA LEU A 331 -19.69 -10.05 19.89
C LEU A 331 -19.36 -11.22 20.82
N ASP A 332 -19.66 -12.45 20.41
CA ASP A 332 -19.34 -13.67 21.16
C ASP A 332 -17.82 -13.87 21.30
N ALA A 333 -17.04 -13.43 20.30
CA ALA A 333 -15.58 -13.45 20.30
C ALA A 333 -14.93 -12.29 21.09
N GLY A 334 -15.72 -11.38 21.67
CA GLY A 334 -15.24 -10.33 22.58
C GLY A 334 -15.13 -8.93 21.97
N ALA A 335 -15.67 -8.69 20.77
CA ALA A 335 -15.82 -7.33 20.25
C ALA A 335 -16.72 -6.51 21.20
N GLN A 336 -16.28 -5.30 21.57
CA GLN A 336 -17.04 -4.45 22.47
C GLN A 336 -18.20 -3.80 21.71
N PRO A 337 -19.44 -3.89 22.25
CA PRO A 337 -20.58 -3.26 21.62
C PRO A 337 -20.46 -1.74 21.73
N ASP A 338 -20.73 -1.06 20.62
CA ASP A 338 -20.56 0.40 20.48
C ASP A 338 -21.80 1.01 19.82
N ALA A 339 -22.29 2.12 20.38
CA ALA A 339 -23.46 2.84 19.85
C ALA A 339 -23.17 3.51 18.49
N ASP A 340 -21.92 3.92 18.23
CA ASP A 340 -21.54 4.47 16.93
C ASP A 340 -21.51 3.36 15.86
N ALA A 341 -20.99 2.17 16.19
CA ALA A 341 -21.08 0.98 15.34
C ALA A 341 -22.53 0.58 15.07
N MET A 342 -23.40 0.63 16.08
CA MET A 342 -24.83 0.40 15.93
C MET A 342 -25.47 1.38 14.92
N ALA A 343 -25.14 2.68 15.02
CA ALA A 343 -25.62 3.69 14.07
C ALA A 343 -25.07 3.45 12.65
N ARG A 344 -23.79 3.08 12.51
CA ARG A 344 -23.18 2.70 11.22
C ARG A 344 -23.88 1.50 10.58
N CYS A 345 -24.20 0.46 11.35
CA CYS A 345 -24.95 -0.70 10.85
C CYS A 345 -26.35 -0.30 10.34
N VAL A 346 -27.10 0.54 11.08
CA VAL A 346 -28.39 1.04 10.60
C VAL A 346 -28.22 1.82 9.30
N ALA A 347 -27.25 2.75 9.26
CA ALA A 347 -26.97 3.54 8.08
C ALA A 347 -26.60 2.65 6.88
N GLY A 348 -25.88 1.55 7.08
CA GLY A 348 -25.53 0.56 6.07
C GLY A 348 -26.64 -0.43 5.69
N GLY A 349 -27.79 -0.42 6.38
CA GLY A 349 -28.92 -1.34 6.14
C GLY A 349 -28.95 -2.59 7.01
N GLY A 350 -27.98 -2.78 7.90
CA GLY A 350 -27.88 -3.91 8.83
C GLY A 350 -28.72 -3.73 10.10
N ALA A 351 -30.04 -3.64 9.96
CA ALA A 351 -30.95 -3.43 11.10
C ALA A 351 -30.88 -4.55 12.16
N ASP A 352 -30.76 -5.80 11.74
CA ASP A 352 -30.64 -6.95 12.65
C ASP A 352 -29.32 -6.92 13.42
N SER A 353 -28.22 -6.57 12.76
CA SER A 353 -26.92 -6.38 13.39
C SER A 353 -26.93 -5.22 14.39
N ALA A 354 -27.61 -4.12 14.07
CA ALA A 354 -27.81 -3.02 15.00
C ALA A 354 -28.62 -3.45 16.25
N ARG A 355 -29.65 -4.28 16.09
CA ARG A 355 -30.40 -4.83 17.22
C ARG A 355 -29.54 -5.74 18.11
N LEU A 356 -28.64 -6.53 17.52
CA LEU A 356 -27.68 -7.36 18.28
C LEU A 356 -26.72 -6.49 19.11
N ILE A 357 -26.16 -5.42 18.52
CA ILE A 357 -25.30 -4.48 19.26
C ILE A 357 -26.09 -3.80 20.39
N GLY A 358 -27.32 -3.35 20.10
CA GLY A 358 -28.19 -2.74 21.12
C GLY A 358 -28.50 -3.68 22.29
N ALA A 359 -28.74 -4.97 22.02
CA ALA A 359 -28.95 -5.97 23.06
C ALA A 359 -27.68 -6.20 23.90
N ALA A 360 -26.50 -6.22 23.26
CA ALA A 360 -25.22 -6.34 23.95
C ALA A 360 -24.91 -5.12 24.84
N LEU A 361 -25.18 -3.89 24.36
CA LEU A 361 -25.09 -2.66 25.17
C LEU A 361 -26.01 -2.73 26.39
N ALA A 362 -27.27 -3.15 26.20
CA ALA A 362 -28.23 -3.27 27.29
C ALA A 362 -27.79 -4.32 28.33
N ALA A 363 -27.19 -5.43 27.89
CA ALA A 363 -26.62 -6.43 28.79
C ALA A 363 -25.46 -5.89 29.64
N GLN A 364 -24.77 -4.86 29.18
CA GLN A 364 -23.73 -4.12 29.93
C GLN A 364 -24.31 -2.99 30.81
N GLY A 365 -25.64 -2.85 30.89
CA GLY A 365 -26.31 -1.82 31.69
C GLY A 365 -26.37 -0.44 31.02
N VAL A 366 -26.05 -0.34 29.73
CA VAL A 366 -26.17 0.90 28.95
C VAL A 366 -27.61 1.06 28.47
N ASP A 367 -28.18 2.27 28.58
CA ASP A 367 -29.43 2.61 27.89
C ASP A 367 -29.17 2.68 26.37
N ALA A 368 -29.28 1.53 25.71
CA ALA A 368 -29.01 1.38 24.29
C ALA A 368 -29.85 2.33 23.42
N ALA A 369 -31.09 2.63 23.83
CA ALA A 369 -31.96 3.54 23.08
C ALA A 369 -31.47 4.99 23.18
N ALA A 370 -31.04 5.43 24.37
CA ALA A 370 -30.46 6.76 24.54
C ALA A 370 -29.08 6.90 23.86
N ALA A 371 -28.23 5.88 23.98
CA ALA A 371 -26.93 5.85 23.33
C ALA A 371 -27.08 5.89 21.80
N TYR A 372 -27.95 5.05 21.24
CA TYR A 372 -28.25 5.04 19.81
C TYR A 372 -28.78 6.39 19.31
N ARG A 373 -29.71 7.05 20.04
CA ARG A 373 -30.22 8.37 19.64
C ARG A 373 -29.10 9.41 19.51
N THR A 374 -28.12 9.36 20.41
CA THR A 374 -26.97 10.28 20.41
C THR A 374 -26.03 10.00 19.23
N ALA A 375 -25.67 8.72 19.02
CA ALA A 375 -24.83 8.29 17.90
C ALA A 375 -25.49 8.57 16.54
N SER A 376 -26.77 8.20 16.39
CA SER A 376 -27.57 8.44 15.19
C SER A 376 -27.68 9.93 14.86
N ALA A 377 -27.94 10.79 15.85
CA ALA A 377 -28.00 12.24 15.63
C ALA A 377 -26.65 12.84 15.19
N THR A 378 -25.53 12.29 15.69
CA THR A 378 -24.18 12.72 15.30
C THR A 378 -23.88 12.32 13.86
N LEU A 379 -24.12 11.06 13.51
CA LEU A 379 -23.90 10.55 12.15
C LEU A 379 -24.84 11.20 11.13
N LEU A 380 -26.10 11.42 11.47
CA LEU A 380 -27.07 12.11 10.61
C LEU A 380 -26.66 13.56 10.32
N ARG A 381 -26.07 14.25 11.29
CA ARG A 381 -25.53 15.62 11.10
C ARG A 381 -24.38 15.63 10.10
N LYS A 382 -23.47 14.64 10.20
CA LYS A 382 -22.37 14.45 9.25
C LYS A 382 -22.92 14.25 7.83
N PHE A 383 -23.80 13.27 7.63
CA PHE A 383 -24.39 13.03 6.30
C PHE A 383 -25.16 14.23 5.76
N THR A 384 -25.89 14.97 6.61
CA THR A 384 -26.60 16.18 6.17
C THR A 384 -25.64 17.27 5.68
N ALA A 385 -24.48 17.43 6.35
CA ALA A 385 -23.44 18.34 5.90
C ALA A 385 -22.82 17.88 4.58
N ASP A 386 -22.45 16.60 4.47
CA ASP A 386 -21.85 16.02 3.27
C ASP A 386 -22.81 16.13 2.05
N ILE A 387 -24.10 15.84 2.23
CA ILE A 387 -25.15 16.03 1.21
C ILE A 387 -25.19 17.48 0.73
N ALA A 388 -25.10 18.45 1.65
CA ALA A 388 -25.13 19.86 1.29
C ALA A 388 -23.90 20.27 0.47
N GLU A 389 -22.72 19.74 0.78
CA GLU A 389 -21.49 20.03 0.03
C GLU A 389 -21.45 19.30 -1.32
N VAL A 390 -21.92 18.05 -1.40
CA VAL A 390 -22.06 17.31 -2.67
C VAL A 390 -23.02 18.05 -3.61
N ARG A 391 -24.18 18.52 -3.11
CA ARG A 391 -25.14 19.31 -3.91
C ARG A 391 -24.57 20.63 -4.41
N LYS A 392 -23.59 21.21 -3.70
CA LYS A 392 -22.88 22.42 -4.12
C LYS A 392 -21.71 22.11 -5.08
N GLY A 393 -21.43 20.85 -5.37
CA GLY A 393 -20.26 20.42 -6.15
C GLY A 393 -18.93 20.64 -5.43
N LYS A 394 -18.95 20.80 -4.11
CA LYS A 394 -17.76 21.08 -3.28
C LYS A 394 -17.12 19.83 -2.67
N LEU A 395 -17.84 18.72 -2.71
CA LEU A 395 -17.39 17.43 -2.20
C LEU A 395 -17.73 16.35 -3.24
N SER A 396 -16.74 15.53 -3.58
CA SER A 396 -16.97 14.22 -4.20
C SER A 396 -16.98 13.18 -3.08
N HIS A 397 -18.07 12.43 -2.94
CA HIS A 397 -18.25 11.45 -1.88
C HIS A 397 -18.44 10.06 -2.48
N TYR A 398 -17.77 9.04 -1.94
CA TYR A 398 -17.77 7.68 -2.51
C TYR A 398 -19.17 7.04 -2.62
N LEU A 399 -20.07 7.34 -1.67
CA LEU A 399 -21.48 6.89 -1.73
C LEU A 399 -22.32 7.63 -2.80
N GLY A 400 -21.83 8.75 -3.33
CA GLY A 400 -22.65 9.68 -4.11
C GLY A 400 -23.78 10.32 -3.30
N LEU A 401 -24.56 11.17 -3.96
CA LEU A 401 -25.70 11.85 -3.33
C LEU A 401 -26.79 10.87 -2.89
N ASP A 402 -27.20 9.97 -3.79
CA ASP A 402 -28.28 9.00 -3.54
C ASP A 402 -27.93 8.05 -2.39
N GLY A 403 -26.66 7.60 -2.33
CA GLY A 403 -26.17 6.76 -1.26
C GLY A 403 -26.21 7.47 0.09
N LEU A 404 -25.75 8.73 0.16
CA LEU A 404 -25.82 9.54 1.38
C LEU A 404 -27.27 9.75 1.85
N GLU A 405 -28.19 10.05 0.93
CA GLU A 405 -29.61 10.22 1.26
C GLU A 405 -30.24 8.93 1.78
N ALA A 406 -29.94 7.79 1.15
CA ALA A 406 -30.41 6.49 1.61
C ALA A 406 -29.88 6.13 3.01
N HIS A 407 -28.62 6.43 3.31
CA HIS A 407 -28.04 6.23 4.65
C HIS A 407 -28.71 7.13 5.70
N ALA A 408 -28.91 8.41 5.38
CA ALA A 408 -29.59 9.36 6.26
C ALA A 408 -31.04 8.96 6.55
N GLU A 409 -31.76 8.47 5.54
CA GLU A 409 -33.16 8.05 5.71
C GLU A 409 -33.30 6.80 6.57
N ARG A 410 -32.40 5.82 6.43
CA ARG A 410 -32.37 4.65 7.32
C ARG A 410 -32.17 5.04 8.78
N LEU A 411 -31.31 6.03 9.05
CA LEU A 411 -31.12 6.56 10.42
C LEU A 411 -32.36 7.25 10.99
N ARG A 412 -33.14 7.95 10.15
CA ARG A 412 -34.36 8.65 10.60
C ARG A 412 -35.52 7.70 10.89
N THR A 413 -35.60 6.61 10.15
CA THR A 413 -36.75 5.67 10.18
C THR A 413 -36.54 4.50 11.13
N PHE A 414 -35.30 4.19 11.50
CA PHE A 414 -35.01 3.08 12.39
C PHE A 414 -35.52 3.34 13.82
N VAL A 415 -36.19 2.32 14.36
CA VAL A 415 -36.68 2.28 15.74
C VAL A 415 -36.08 1.05 16.41
N LEU A 416 -35.34 1.29 17.49
CA LEU A 416 -34.70 0.23 18.30
C LEU A 416 -35.75 -0.65 18.97
#